data_AF-A0A6L7WS85-F1
#
_entry.id   AF-A0A6L7WS85-F1
#
_cell.length_a   1.000
_cell.length_b   1.000
_cell.length_c   1.000
_cell.angle_alpha   90.00
_cell.angle_beta   90.00
_cell.angle_gamma   90.00
#
_symmetry.space_group_name_H-M   'P 1'
#
loop_
_entity.id
_entity.type
_entity.pdbx_description
1 polymer ?
#
loop_
_entity_poly.entity_id
_entity_poly.type
_entity_poly.pdbx_seq_one_letter_code
_entity_poly.pdbx_strand_id
1 'polypeptide(L)'
;MPPAGNPRPAEAAYRTVASWLETEIDTLALASPDPGRGETFHRLNRAEYHAAVRDLLAVDVDVAALLPADDTYEHGFDNNGDVLSISPDLVGRYLSAARRISRLAVGIPPIGPTVATYRVHPGLVQDERQDDLLSFGSRGGVAIRHYFPVDGEYTIRVRLHRNFSDYIIGYAAPQELDVRVDGARVERFAVGDADSVGQMAPLSFSGNIAGDPEWEYYMNTGDAHLEVRFPAKAGQRTVGVSFVRRAAELEGVLQPRNRGYGRFVDERYDEDAAVEQVAIGGPYTVEGPGDTPSRREIFACRPAAGAAADEEQACAGRILGTLARRAYRRPVDDRDVEALLDFFRAGRRAGGFDDGVQFAL
;
A
#
# COMPACT_ATOMS: atom_id res chain seq x y z
N MET A 1 44.56 11.10 47.49
CA MET A 1 45.58 10.44 48.34
C MET A 1 45.92 11.40 49.46
N PRO A 2 46.03 10.99 50.74
CA PRO A 2 46.50 11.90 51.77
C PRO A 2 47.98 12.28 51.48
N PRO A 3 48.45 13.44 51.98
CA PRO A 3 49.84 13.87 51.83
C PRO A 3 50.83 12.79 52.30
N ALA A 4 52.03 12.76 51.70
CA ALA A 4 53.06 11.78 52.04
C ALA A 4 53.35 11.77 53.56
N GLY A 5 53.32 10.58 54.16
CA GLY A 5 53.58 10.36 55.59
C GLY A 5 52.34 10.19 56.48
N ASN A 6 51.13 10.44 55.98
CA ASN A 6 49.91 10.22 56.77
C ASN A 6 49.32 8.82 56.55
N PRO A 7 48.78 8.17 57.61
CA PRO A 7 48.13 6.88 57.48
C PRO A 7 46.89 7.01 56.59
N ARG A 8 46.69 6.03 55.71
CA ARG A 8 45.46 5.94 54.92
C ARG A 8 44.27 5.67 55.85
N PRO A 9 43.11 6.27 55.61
CA PRO A 9 41.86 5.86 56.26
C PRO A 9 41.63 4.35 56.16
N ALA A 10 40.96 3.77 57.14
CA ALA A 10 40.57 2.37 57.10
C ALA A 10 39.59 2.11 55.94
N GLU A 11 39.60 0.90 55.38
CA GLU A 11 38.73 0.51 54.27
C GLU A 11 37.24 0.80 54.54
N ALA A 12 36.80 0.61 55.79
CA ALA A 12 35.43 0.90 56.22
C ALA A 12 35.05 2.38 56.04
N ALA A 13 36.00 3.31 56.25
CA ALA A 13 35.77 4.73 56.04
C ALA A 13 35.59 5.05 54.54
N TYR A 14 36.37 4.41 53.67
CA TYR A 14 36.18 4.53 52.22
C TYR A 14 34.82 4.02 51.76
N ARG A 15 34.38 2.85 52.26
CA ARG A 15 33.07 2.28 51.93
C ARG A 15 31.91 3.17 52.41
N THR A 16 32.06 3.76 53.60
CA THR A 16 31.04 4.66 54.16
C THR A 16 30.87 5.91 53.29
N VAL A 17 31.98 6.53 52.88
CA VAL A 17 31.94 7.71 52.02
C VAL A 17 31.41 7.38 50.62
N ALA A 18 31.82 6.24 50.04
CA ALA A 18 31.32 5.78 48.75
C ALA A 18 29.80 5.56 48.78
N SER A 19 29.30 4.81 49.78
CA SER A 19 27.87 4.54 49.93
C SER A 19 27.05 5.81 50.16
N TRP A 20 27.57 6.75 50.95
CA TRP A 20 26.92 8.05 51.13
C TRP A 20 26.85 8.83 49.81
N LEU A 21 27.96 8.90 49.07
CA LEU A 21 28.01 9.63 47.80
C LEU A 21 27.08 9.03 46.75
N GLU A 22 27.03 7.70 46.63
CA GLU A 22 26.09 6.98 45.76
C GLU A 22 24.64 7.30 46.13
N THR A 23 24.31 7.24 47.43
CA THR A 23 22.95 7.52 47.92
C THR A 23 22.52 8.98 47.63
N GLU A 24 23.41 9.95 47.82
CA GLU A 24 23.11 11.36 47.54
C GLU A 24 22.96 11.61 46.04
N ILE A 25 23.80 10.99 45.20
CA ILE A 25 23.68 11.08 43.74
C ILE A 25 22.34 10.50 43.27
N ASP A 26 21.97 9.31 43.76
CA ASP A 26 20.72 8.65 43.42
C ASP A 26 19.50 9.48 43.88
N THR A 27 19.58 10.05 45.08
CA THR A 27 18.52 10.90 45.63
C THR A 27 18.33 12.16 44.80
N LEU A 28 19.42 12.81 44.39
CA LEU A 28 19.38 14.00 43.52
C LEU A 28 18.82 13.67 42.14
N ALA A 29 19.26 12.55 41.55
CA ALA A 29 18.80 12.09 40.24
C ALA A 29 17.29 11.77 40.23
N LEU A 30 16.76 11.22 41.34
CA LEU A 30 15.32 10.98 41.49
C LEU A 30 14.52 12.26 41.74
N ALA A 31 15.08 13.24 42.44
CA ALA A 31 14.41 14.49 42.78
C ALA A 31 14.25 15.43 41.57
N SER A 32 15.21 15.41 40.63
CA SER A 32 15.15 16.22 39.41
C SER A 32 15.80 15.46 38.25
N PRO A 33 15.10 14.48 37.66
CA PRO A 33 15.62 13.69 36.56
C PRO A 33 16.01 14.60 35.39
N ASP A 34 17.30 14.61 35.03
CA ASP A 34 17.78 15.20 33.79
C ASP A 34 17.97 14.06 32.77
N PRO A 35 17.03 13.86 31.84
CA PRO A 35 17.15 12.83 30.81
C PRO A 35 18.28 13.13 29.80
N GLY A 36 19.02 14.24 29.98
CA GLY A 36 20.03 14.73 29.05
C GLY A 36 19.41 15.56 27.93
N ARG A 37 20.16 15.75 26.84
CA ARG A 37 19.60 16.32 25.60
C ARG A 37 18.56 15.33 25.07
N GLY A 38 17.29 15.63 25.30
CA GLY A 38 16.19 14.85 24.74
C GLY A 38 16.30 14.75 23.22
N GLU A 39 15.67 13.73 22.64
CA GLU A 39 15.49 13.64 21.20
C GLU A 39 14.95 14.97 20.67
N THR A 40 15.54 15.49 19.59
CA THR A 40 14.91 16.59 18.86
C THR A 40 13.55 16.10 18.38
N PHE A 41 12.48 16.79 18.81
CA PHE A 41 11.12 16.43 18.40
C PHE A 41 11.07 16.38 16.87
N HIS A 42 10.90 15.19 16.33
CA HIS A 42 10.80 14.98 14.90
C HIS A 42 9.35 14.71 14.49
N ARG A 43 9.01 15.08 13.25
CA ARG A 43 7.80 14.57 12.61
C ARG A 43 7.96 13.08 12.32
N LEU A 44 6.85 12.36 12.26
CA LEU A 44 6.87 10.97 11.79
C LEU A 44 7.45 10.92 10.37
N ASN A 45 8.43 10.04 10.17
CA ASN A 45 8.87 9.71 8.82
C ASN A 45 7.81 8.88 8.09
N ARG A 46 8.01 8.58 6.81
CA ARG A 46 7.02 7.87 5.99
C ARG A 46 6.72 6.46 6.51
N ALA A 47 7.71 5.75 7.03
CA ALA A 47 7.54 4.40 7.58
C ALA A 47 6.75 4.44 8.89
N GLU A 48 7.08 5.38 9.78
CA GLU A 48 6.37 5.60 11.04
C GLU A 48 4.94 6.09 10.80
N TYR A 49 4.72 6.97 9.82
CA TYR A 49 3.39 7.41 9.43
C TYR A 49 2.56 6.25 8.88
N HIS A 50 3.13 5.40 8.03
CA HIS A 50 2.47 4.17 7.56
C HIS A 50 2.07 3.26 8.72
N ALA A 51 3.01 3.00 9.64
CA ALA A 51 2.76 2.17 10.82
C ALA A 51 1.68 2.77 11.73
N ALA A 52 1.71 4.08 11.97
CA ALA A 52 0.73 4.79 12.79
C ALA A 52 -0.68 4.76 12.18
N VAL A 53 -0.80 4.97 10.86
CA VAL A 53 -2.08 4.87 10.14
C VAL A 53 -2.62 3.44 10.18
N ARG A 54 -1.76 2.45 9.97
CA ARG A 54 -2.13 1.04 10.03
C ARG A 54 -2.58 0.63 11.43
N ASP A 55 -1.88 1.06 12.47
CA ASP A 55 -2.26 0.75 13.85
C ASP A 55 -3.56 1.45 14.23
N LEU A 56 -3.65 2.76 14.01
CA LEU A 56 -4.78 3.57 14.47
C LEU A 56 -6.07 3.25 13.71
N LEU A 57 -5.98 3.07 12.38
CA LEU A 57 -7.13 2.99 11.49
C LEU A 57 -7.26 1.65 10.78
N ALA A 58 -6.34 0.70 10.91
CA ALA A 58 -6.35 -0.57 10.20
C ALA A 58 -6.49 -0.45 8.66
N VAL A 59 -5.96 0.64 8.08
CA VAL A 59 -5.87 0.86 6.62
C VAL A 59 -4.42 0.73 6.18
N ASP A 60 -4.18 -0.04 5.13
CA ASP A 60 -2.87 -0.15 4.47
C ASP A 60 -2.85 0.74 3.23
N VAL A 61 -2.02 1.79 3.26
CA VAL A 61 -1.90 2.77 2.16
C VAL A 61 -0.47 2.87 1.67
N ASP A 62 -0.30 3.12 0.37
CA ASP A 62 1.00 3.46 -0.18
C ASP A 62 1.36 4.90 0.19
N VAL A 63 2.04 5.07 1.32
CA VAL A 63 2.52 6.38 1.78
C VAL A 63 3.54 6.99 0.80
N ALA A 64 4.22 6.16 0.00
CA ALA A 64 5.18 6.66 -0.99
C ALA A 64 4.56 7.50 -2.09
N ALA A 65 3.32 7.19 -2.45
CA ALA A 65 2.53 7.96 -3.39
C ALA A 65 1.89 9.21 -2.77
N LEU A 66 1.82 9.31 -1.44
CA LEU A 66 1.12 10.38 -0.72
C LEU A 66 2.07 11.48 -0.22
N LEU A 67 3.25 11.09 0.28
CA LEU A 67 4.21 11.98 0.93
C LEU A 67 5.56 11.97 0.21
N PRO A 68 6.24 13.12 0.11
CA PRO A 68 7.59 13.19 -0.45
C PRO A 68 8.57 12.34 0.37
N ALA A 69 9.67 11.91 -0.24
CA ALA A 69 10.72 11.16 0.46
C ALA A 69 11.28 11.98 1.64
N ASP A 70 11.62 11.28 2.72
CA ASP A 70 12.27 11.89 3.87
C ASP A 70 13.74 12.17 3.55
N ASP A 71 14.30 13.17 4.22
CA ASP A 71 15.70 13.52 4.05
C ASP A 71 16.57 12.55 4.87
N THR A 72 17.52 11.91 4.19
CA THR A 72 18.46 10.95 4.79
C THR A 72 19.88 11.51 4.85
N TYR A 73 20.05 12.83 4.73
CA TYR A 73 21.38 13.46 4.68
C TYR A 73 22.24 13.09 5.89
N GLU A 74 23.55 13.04 5.66
CA GLU A 74 24.63 12.86 6.65
C GLU A 74 24.84 11.43 7.20
N HIS A 75 23.79 10.65 7.44
CA HIS A 75 23.94 9.31 8.05
C HIS A 75 23.13 8.18 7.40
N GLY A 76 22.34 8.48 6.35
CA GLY A 76 21.55 7.46 5.64
C GLY A 76 20.36 6.91 6.43
N PHE A 77 20.04 7.49 7.58
CA PHE A 77 18.86 7.18 8.38
C PHE A 77 17.74 8.18 8.09
N ASP A 78 16.50 7.70 8.03
CA ASP A 78 15.30 8.47 7.72
C ASP A 78 14.53 8.94 8.98
N ASN A 79 15.09 8.74 10.18
CA ASN A 79 14.50 9.13 11.47
C ASN A 79 15.32 10.21 12.20
N ASN A 80 16.17 10.95 11.48
CA ASN A 80 17.03 11.98 12.08
C ASN A 80 16.24 13.28 12.34
N GLY A 81 15.95 13.55 13.62
CA GLY A 81 15.18 14.73 14.04
C GLY A 81 15.82 16.08 13.76
N ASP A 82 17.13 16.13 13.53
CA ASP A 82 17.83 17.38 13.20
C ASP A 82 17.60 17.80 11.74
N VAL A 83 17.19 16.87 10.87
CA VAL A 83 17.01 17.09 9.43
C VAL A 83 15.53 17.03 9.02
N LEU A 84 14.70 16.30 9.78
CA LEU A 84 13.26 16.17 9.55
C LEU A 84 12.49 17.46 9.89
N SER A 85 12.63 18.46 9.02
CA SER A 85 11.89 19.72 9.09
C SER A 85 10.47 19.61 8.54
N ILE A 86 9.60 20.53 8.96
CA ILE A 86 8.24 20.68 8.46
C ILE A 86 8.18 21.94 7.59
N SER A 87 7.93 21.75 6.29
CA SER A 87 7.65 22.86 5.36
C SER A 87 6.14 23.08 5.20
N PRO A 88 5.68 24.28 4.81
CA PRO A 88 4.26 24.53 4.53
C PRO A 88 3.67 23.59 3.47
N ASP A 89 4.43 23.26 2.42
CA ASP A 89 4.00 22.29 1.39
C ASP A 89 3.80 20.90 1.99
N LEU A 90 4.71 20.47 2.85
CA LEU A 90 4.60 19.19 3.53
C LEU A 90 3.37 19.10 4.43
N VAL A 91 3.02 20.17 5.16
CA VAL A 91 1.75 20.22 5.93
C VAL A 91 0.55 20.07 4.99
N GLY A 92 0.55 20.76 3.85
CA GLY A 92 -0.48 20.61 2.84
C GLY A 92 -0.60 19.17 2.31
N ARG A 93 0.53 18.49 2.09
CA ARG A 93 0.58 17.08 1.70
C ARG A 93 0.03 16.16 2.79
N TYR A 94 0.38 16.37 4.06
CA TYR A 94 -0.19 15.62 5.18
C TYR A 94 -1.71 15.79 5.29
N LEU A 95 -2.24 17.01 5.13
CA LEU A 95 -3.69 17.25 5.16
C LEU A 95 -4.41 16.55 3.99
N SER A 96 -3.82 16.56 2.79
CA SER A 96 -4.35 15.83 1.64
C SER A 96 -4.32 14.31 1.84
N ALA A 97 -3.21 13.79 2.39
CA ALA A 97 -3.06 12.39 2.74
C ALA A 97 -4.06 11.96 3.82
N ALA A 98 -4.17 12.72 4.90
CA ALA A 98 -5.13 12.50 5.99
C ALA A 98 -6.56 12.45 5.45
N ARG A 99 -6.97 13.42 4.61
CA ARG A 99 -8.30 13.42 3.99
C ARG A 99 -8.56 12.19 3.13
N ARG A 100 -7.56 11.72 2.38
CA ARG A 100 -7.69 10.50 1.58
C ARG A 100 -7.81 9.26 2.48
N ILE A 101 -6.96 9.16 3.49
CA ILE A 101 -6.91 8.04 4.43
C ILE A 101 -8.20 7.97 5.25
N SER A 102 -8.67 9.07 5.83
CA SER A 102 -9.88 9.07 6.66
C SER A 102 -11.12 8.69 5.86
N ARG A 103 -11.24 9.13 4.60
CA ARG A 103 -12.29 8.66 3.68
C ARG A 103 -12.24 7.15 3.42
N LEU A 104 -11.06 6.58 3.19
CA LEU A 104 -10.89 5.13 3.02
C LEU A 104 -11.23 4.36 4.29
N ALA A 105 -10.82 4.91 5.44
CA ALA A 105 -11.00 4.30 6.75
C ALA A 105 -12.48 4.20 7.14
N VAL A 106 -13.22 5.30 6.96
CA VAL A 106 -14.67 5.28 7.18
C VAL A 106 -15.44 4.68 5.99
N GLY A 107 -14.85 4.41 4.84
CA GLY A 107 -15.57 3.86 3.68
C GLY A 107 -16.51 4.85 2.98
N ILE A 108 -16.13 6.13 2.92
CA ILE A 108 -16.86 7.11 2.09
C ILE A 108 -16.47 6.89 0.62
N PRO A 109 -17.44 6.72 -0.29
CA PRO A 109 -17.15 6.45 -1.70
C PRO A 109 -16.41 7.62 -2.35
N PRO A 110 -15.56 7.36 -3.37
CA PRO A 110 -15.01 8.43 -4.20
C PRO A 110 -16.13 9.13 -4.99
N ILE A 111 -15.88 10.36 -5.43
CA ILE A 111 -16.87 11.18 -6.18
C ILE A 111 -17.26 10.53 -7.52
N GLY A 112 -16.38 9.70 -8.07
CA GLY A 112 -16.63 8.90 -9.25
C GLY A 112 -15.67 7.72 -9.34
N PRO A 113 -15.79 6.87 -10.37
CA PRO A 113 -14.91 5.73 -10.56
C PRO A 113 -13.47 6.20 -10.77
N THR A 114 -12.55 5.55 -10.08
CA THR A 114 -11.11 5.79 -10.20
C THR A 114 -10.43 4.55 -10.74
N VAL A 115 -9.31 4.73 -11.44
CA VAL A 115 -8.52 3.61 -11.96
C VAL A 115 -7.16 3.59 -11.28
N ALA A 116 -6.88 2.49 -10.57
CA ALA A 116 -5.55 2.19 -10.04
C ALA A 116 -4.80 1.33 -11.06
N THR A 117 -3.59 1.75 -11.43
CA THR A 117 -2.76 1.04 -12.42
C THR A 117 -1.54 0.45 -11.74
N TYR A 118 -1.34 -0.85 -11.93
CA TYR A 118 -0.20 -1.60 -11.43
C TYR A 118 0.61 -2.09 -12.62
N ARG A 119 1.84 -1.59 -12.75
CA ARG A 119 2.77 -1.98 -13.83
C ARG A 119 3.76 -3.01 -13.33
N VAL A 120 3.94 -4.06 -14.12
CA VAL A 120 5.00 -5.04 -13.92
C VAL A 120 6.25 -4.52 -14.62
N HIS A 121 7.41 -4.62 -13.96
CA HIS A 121 8.65 -4.17 -14.56
C HIS A 121 8.93 -4.97 -15.85
N PRO A 122 9.20 -4.33 -17.01
CA PRO A 122 9.39 -5.04 -18.29
C PRO A 122 10.54 -6.07 -18.28
N GLY A 123 11.53 -5.85 -17.40
CA GLY A 123 12.64 -6.79 -17.19
C GLY A 123 12.32 -7.99 -16.28
N LEU A 124 11.14 -8.04 -15.65
CA LEU A 124 10.76 -9.16 -14.79
C LEU A 124 10.55 -10.42 -15.64
N VAL A 125 11.09 -11.54 -15.19
CA VAL A 125 10.93 -12.85 -15.83
C VAL A 125 9.68 -13.51 -15.25
N GLN A 126 8.73 -13.88 -16.11
CA GLN A 126 7.39 -14.33 -15.72
C GLN A 126 7.13 -15.80 -16.08
N ASP A 127 8.18 -16.60 -16.20
CA ASP A 127 8.10 -17.99 -16.66
C ASP A 127 7.63 -18.94 -15.54
N GLU A 128 7.76 -18.50 -14.29
CA GLU A 128 7.41 -19.24 -13.07
C GLU A 128 6.41 -18.47 -12.20
N ARG A 129 5.89 -19.09 -11.14
CA ARG A 129 5.02 -18.44 -10.15
C ARG A 129 5.73 -17.24 -9.51
N GLN A 130 5.11 -16.06 -9.61
CA GLN A 130 5.74 -14.79 -9.20
C GLN A 130 5.55 -14.43 -7.73
N ASP A 131 4.52 -14.96 -7.06
CA ASP A 131 4.17 -14.59 -5.70
C ASP A 131 3.43 -15.73 -4.97
N ASP A 132 3.62 -15.84 -3.66
CA ASP A 132 2.96 -16.83 -2.80
C ASP A 132 1.44 -16.63 -2.66
N LEU A 133 0.95 -15.45 -3.00
CA LEU A 133 -0.47 -15.14 -3.08
C LEU A 133 -1.13 -15.62 -4.38
N LEU A 134 -0.34 -16.03 -5.38
CA LEU A 134 -0.84 -16.65 -6.60
C LEU A 134 -1.06 -18.15 -6.41
N SER A 135 -1.84 -18.78 -7.29
CA SER A 135 -2.09 -20.22 -7.25
C SER A 135 -0.82 -21.03 -7.52
N PHE A 136 -0.66 -22.20 -6.89
CA PHE A 136 0.46 -23.11 -7.14
C PHE A 136 0.56 -23.58 -8.60
N GLY A 137 -0.58 -23.71 -9.29
CA GLY A 137 -0.65 -24.06 -10.70
C GLY A 137 -0.50 -22.86 -11.64
N SER A 138 -0.01 -21.72 -11.16
CA SER A 138 0.16 -20.50 -11.96
C SER A 138 1.60 -20.30 -12.43
N ARG A 139 1.75 -19.53 -13.50
CA ARG A 139 3.02 -18.92 -13.93
C ARG A 139 2.80 -17.45 -14.27
N GLY A 140 3.87 -16.67 -14.14
CA GLY A 140 3.86 -15.26 -14.47
C GLY A 140 2.83 -14.44 -13.70
N GLY A 141 2.56 -13.27 -14.23
CA GLY A 141 1.56 -12.38 -13.69
C GLY A 141 2.01 -11.61 -12.44
N VAL A 142 1.02 -11.19 -11.64
CA VAL A 142 1.23 -10.34 -10.47
C VAL A 142 0.14 -10.56 -9.42
N ALA A 143 0.53 -10.56 -8.15
CA ALA A 143 -0.39 -10.46 -7.01
C ALA A 143 -0.41 -9.01 -6.50
N ILE A 144 -1.61 -8.43 -6.44
CA ILE A 144 -1.83 -7.03 -6.09
C ILE A 144 -2.67 -6.97 -4.82
N ARG A 145 -2.15 -6.31 -3.79
CA ARG A 145 -2.96 -5.94 -2.63
C ARG A 145 -3.65 -4.61 -2.93
N HIS A 146 -4.97 -4.63 -3.07
CA HIS A 146 -5.77 -3.47 -3.41
C HIS A 146 -6.80 -3.20 -2.32
N TYR A 147 -6.92 -1.92 -1.91
CA TYR A 147 -7.95 -1.49 -0.97
C TYR A 147 -9.19 -1.03 -1.73
N PHE A 148 -10.27 -1.79 -1.63
CA PHE A 148 -11.57 -1.43 -2.19
C PHE A 148 -12.31 -0.49 -1.22
N PRO A 149 -12.62 0.77 -1.59
CA PRO A 149 -13.15 1.75 -0.64
C PRO A 149 -14.56 1.44 -0.12
N VAL A 150 -15.37 0.73 -0.90
CA VAL A 150 -16.79 0.45 -0.63
C VAL A 150 -17.17 -0.91 -1.23
N ASP A 151 -18.30 -1.45 -0.79
CA ASP A 151 -18.95 -2.57 -1.48
C ASP A 151 -19.52 -2.04 -2.80
N GLY A 152 -19.23 -2.72 -3.91
CA GLY A 152 -19.68 -2.26 -5.22
C GLY A 152 -19.11 -3.04 -6.39
N GLU A 153 -19.45 -2.58 -7.60
CA GLU A 153 -18.96 -3.15 -8.85
C GLU A 153 -17.64 -2.49 -9.31
N TYR A 154 -16.69 -3.32 -9.71
CA TYR A 154 -15.36 -2.92 -10.17
C TYR A 154 -15.01 -3.63 -11.48
N THR A 155 -13.97 -3.14 -12.16
CA THR A 155 -13.38 -3.82 -13.31
C THR A 155 -11.91 -4.13 -13.06
N ILE A 156 -11.46 -5.25 -13.61
CA ILE A 156 -10.03 -5.57 -13.76
C ILE A 156 -9.76 -5.65 -15.25
N ARG A 157 -8.86 -4.81 -15.74
CA ARG A 157 -8.34 -4.84 -17.11
C ARG A 157 -6.88 -5.22 -17.12
N VAL A 158 -6.51 -6.16 -17.99
CA VAL A 158 -5.14 -6.66 -18.13
C VAL A 158 -4.58 -6.22 -19.48
N ARG A 159 -3.32 -5.81 -19.50
CA ARG A 159 -2.53 -5.60 -20.72
C ARG A 159 -1.35 -6.55 -20.68
N LEU A 160 -1.12 -7.24 -21.79
CA LEU A 160 -0.02 -8.20 -21.92
C LEU A 160 1.26 -7.49 -22.38
N HIS A 161 2.40 -8.10 -22.06
CA HIS A 161 3.73 -7.58 -22.35
C HIS A 161 3.97 -7.52 -23.85
N ARG A 162 4.42 -6.35 -24.31
CA ARG A 162 4.70 -6.07 -25.71
C ARG A 162 6.18 -5.77 -25.98
N ASN A 163 6.59 -5.95 -27.23
CA ASN A 163 7.88 -5.49 -27.72
C ASN A 163 7.84 -4.00 -28.09
N PHE A 164 8.95 -3.44 -28.60
CA PHE A 164 9.03 -2.04 -29.02
C PHE A 164 8.09 -1.64 -30.18
N SER A 165 7.59 -2.60 -30.95
CA SER A 165 6.65 -2.38 -32.05
C SER A 165 5.19 -2.64 -31.63
N ASP A 166 4.93 -2.71 -30.32
CA ASP A 166 3.61 -2.96 -29.71
C ASP A 166 3.00 -4.35 -29.96
N TYR A 167 3.76 -5.30 -30.53
CA TYR A 167 3.33 -6.70 -30.64
C TYR A 167 3.38 -7.41 -29.29
N ILE A 168 2.32 -8.16 -28.98
CA ILE A 168 2.24 -9.01 -27.78
C ILE A 168 3.27 -10.13 -27.90
N ILE A 169 4.05 -10.32 -26.83
CA ILE A 169 5.12 -11.31 -26.76
C ILE A 169 4.56 -12.67 -26.34
N GLY A 170 5.09 -13.75 -26.93
CA GLY A 170 4.77 -15.13 -26.52
C GLY A 170 3.33 -15.53 -26.81
N TYR A 171 2.84 -15.20 -28.00
CA TYR A 171 1.42 -15.29 -28.37
C TYR A 171 1.11 -16.40 -29.41
N ALA A 172 2.10 -17.20 -29.80
CA ALA A 172 1.92 -18.27 -30.78
C ALA A 172 0.90 -19.31 -30.31
N ALA A 173 1.17 -19.97 -29.18
CA ALA A 173 0.33 -21.06 -28.66
C ALA A 173 -0.85 -20.53 -27.82
N PRO A 174 -2.02 -21.21 -27.84
CA PRO A 174 -3.13 -20.88 -26.96
C PRO A 174 -2.70 -20.95 -25.50
N GLN A 175 -3.15 -20.05 -24.64
CA GLN A 175 -2.82 -19.97 -23.21
C GLN A 175 -4.07 -19.56 -22.42
N GLU A 176 -4.09 -19.85 -21.12
CA GLU A 176 -5.18 -19.46 -20.22
C GLU A 176 -4.67 -18.44 -19.19
N LEU A 177 -5.37 -17.32 -19.04
CA LEU A 177 -5.10 -16.29 -18.05
C LEU A 177 -6.23 -16.27 -17.01
N ASP A 178 -5.90 -16.56 -15.75
CA ASP A 178 -6.84 -16.48 -14.64
C ASP A 178 -6.80 -15.09 -13.98
N VAL A 179 -7.97 -14.50 -13.75
CA VAL A 179 -8.17 -13.37 -12.84
C VAL A 179 -8.84 -13.89 -11.56
N ARG A 180 -8.22 -13.65 -10.41
CA ARG A 180 -8.67 -14.11 -9.09
C ARG A 180 -8.77 -12.96 -8.11
N VAL A 181 -9.72 -13.04 -7.19
CA VAL A 181 -9.86 -12.14 -6.04
C VAL A 181 -9.96 -12.98 -4.78
N ASP A 182 -9.08 -12.74 -3.81
CA ASP A 182 -8.92 -13.53 -2.58
C ASP A 182 -8.83 -15.05 -2.86
N GLY A 183 -8.15 -15.42 -3.95
CA GLY A 183 -7.96 -16.81 -4.40
C GLY A 183 -9.14 -17.41 -5.18
N ALA A 184 -10.33 -16.80 -5.12
CA ALA A 184 -11.48 -17.23 -5.93
C ALA A 184 -11.33 -16.75 -7.37
N ARG A 185 -11.60 -17.63 -8.35
CA ARG A 185 -11.55 -17.28 -9.77
C ARG A 185 -12.76 -16.44 -10.16
N VAL A 186 -12.49 -15.23 -10.64
CA VAL A 186 -13.48 -14.31 -11.19
C VAL A 186 -13.70 -14.63 -12.66
N GLU A 187 -12.62 -14.76 -13.43
CA GLU A 187 -12.68 -15.00 -14.87
C GLU A 187 -11.47 -15.79 -15.36
N ARG A 188 -11.64 -16.46 -16.50
CA ARG A 188 -10.55 -17.09 -17.25
C ARG A 188 -10.63 -16.70 -18.71
N PHE A 189 -9.57 -16.06 -19.18
CA PHE A 189 -9.45 -15.69 -20.58
C PHE A 189 -8.61 -16.71 -21.35
N ALA A 190 -9.07 -17.06 -22.55
CA ALA A 190 -8.23 -17.67 -23.58
C ALA A 190 -7.49 -16.56 -24.34
N VAL A 191 -6.19 -16.75 -24.55
CA VAL A 191 -5.30 -15.82 -25.26
C VAL A 191 -4.28 -16.60 -26.08
N GLY A 192 -3.59 -15.96 -27.02
CA GLY A 192 -2.63 -16.62 -27.90
C GLY A 192 -3.31 -17.31 -29.07
N ASP A 193 -2.75 -18.41 -29.58
CA ASP A 193 -3.26 -19.11 -30.78
C ASP A 193 -3.18 -18.24 -32.05
N ALA A 194 -2.15 -17.39 -32.14
CA ALA A 194 -1.99 -16.45 -33.24
C ALA A 194 -1.83 -17.13 -34.61
N ASP A 195 -1.28 -18.34 -34.65
CA ASP A 195 -1.14 -19.14 -35.88
C ASP A 195 -2.50 -19.56 -36.49
N SER A 196 -3.57 -19.58 -35.69
CA SER A 196 -4.93 -19.85 -36.18
C SER A 196 -5.56 -18.66 -36.90
N VAL A 197 -5.05 -17.45 -36.64
CA VAL A 197 -5.60 -16.19 -37.16
C VAL A 197 -5.01 -15.83 -38.51
N GLY A 198 -3.70 -16.03 -38.69
CA GLY A 198 -3.04 -15.70 -39.95
C GLY A 198 -1.56 -16.07 -39.94
N GLN A 199 -0.90 -15.83 -41.06
CA GLN A 199 0.52 -16.14 -41.19
C GLN A 199 1.38 -15.07 -40.51
N MET A 200 2.29 -15.50 -39.63
CA MET A 200 3.25 -14.61 -39.00
C MET A 200 4.08 -13.84 -40.03
N ALA A 201 4.43 -12.60 -39.69
CA ALA A 201 5.44 -11.88 -40.44
C ALA A 201 6.79 -12.65 -40.39
N PRO A 202 7.62 -12.60 -41.44
CA PRO A 202 8.98 -13.11 -41.35
C PRO A 202 9.71 -12.49 -40.16
N LEU A 203 10.28 -13.32 -39.29
CA LEU A 203 10.95 -12.87 -38.06
C LEU A 203 11.91 -11.71 -38.36
N SER A 204 11.54 -10.54 -37.87
CA SER A 204 12.29 -9.31 -38.04
C SER A 204 12.42 -8.67 -36.66
N PHE A 205 13.65 -8.41 -36.23
CA PHE A 205 13.95 -7.72 -34.97
C PHE A 205 13.51 -6.24 -34.99
N SER A 206 12.48 -5.85 -35.74
CA SER A 206 12.11 -4.45 -35.91
C SER A 206 10.63 -4.24 -36.27
N GLY A 207 9.83 -5.30 -36.46
CA GLY A 207 8.42 -5.17 -36.89
C GLY A 207 8.23 -4.35 -38.16
N ASN A 208 9.26 -4.29 -39.01
CA ASN A 208 9.31 -3.45 -40.21
C ASN A 208 8.97 -4.22 -41.50
N ILE A 209 8.70 -5.52 -41.39
CA ILE A 209 8.24 -6.36 -42.48
C ILE A 209 6.78 -6.67 -42.20
N ALA A 210 5.91 -6.24 -43.10
CA ALA A 210 4.48 -6.50 -42.97
C ALA A 210 4.19 -7.99 -43.25
N GLY A 211 3.45 -8.62 -42.33
CA GLY A 211 2.92 -9.98 -42.44
C GLY A 211 1.49 -10.02 -42.97
N ASP A 212 0.73 -11.04 -42.56
CA ASP A 212 -0.71 -11.09 -42.77
C ASP A 212 -1.42 -9.99 -41.94
N PRO A 213 -2.26 -9.13 -42.55
CA PRO A 213 -2.94 -8.05 -41.82
C PRO A 213 -3.81 -8.51 -40.64
N GLU A 214 -4.45 -9.68 -40.74
CA GLU A 214 -5.29 -10.20 -39.65
C GLU A 214 -4.42 -10.64 -38.47
N TRP A 215 -3.29 -11.29 -38.75
CA TRP A 215 -2.30 -11.66 -37.74
C TRP A 215 -1.70 -10.41 -37.06
N GLU A 216 -1.30 -9.39 -37.84
CA GLU A 216 -0.71 -8.17 -37.27
C GLU A 216 -1.70 -7.43 -36.36
N TYR A 217 -2.96 -7.33 -36.79
CA TYR A 217 -4.00 -6.74 -35.98
C TYR A 217 -4.20 -7.53 -34.68
N TYR A 218 -4.21 -8.85 -34.75
CA TYR A 218 -4.35 -9.72 -33.59
C TYR A 218 -3.18 -9.61 -32.63
N MET A 219 -1.94 -9.58 -33.12
CA MET A 219 -0.75 -9.39 -32.29
C MET A 219 -0.72 -8.04 -31.57
N ASN A 220 -1.44 -7.03 -32.09
CA ASN A 220 -1.57 -5.71 -31.45
C ASN A 220 -2.78 -5.59 -30.52
N THR A 221 -3.81 -6.44 -30.67
CA THR A 221 -5.12 -6.23 -30.03
C THR A 221 -5.70 -7.48 -29.35
N GLY A 222 -5.00 -8.61 -29.40
CA GLY A 222 -5.45 -9.88 -28.83
C GLY A 222 -5.64 -9.84 -27.32
N ASP A 223 -5.20 -8.80 -26.62
CA ASP A 223 -5.47 -8.57 -25.20
C ASP A 223 -6.59 -7.54 -24.92
N ALA A 224 -7.23 -6.99 -25.95
CA ALA A 224 -8.23 -5.93 -25.79
C ALA A 224 -9.50 -6.39 -25.06
N HIS A 225 -9.83 -7.68 -25.12
CA HIS A 225 -10.97 -8.28 -24.44
C HIS A 225 -10.68 -8.69 -22.98
N LEU A 226 -9.45 -8.50 -22.49
CA LEU A 226 -9.05 -8.88 -21.13
C LEU A 226 -9.54 -7.86 -20.09
N GLU A 227 -10.85 -7.70 -20.02
CA GLU A 227 -11.53 -6.88 -19.03
C GLU A 227 -12.70 -7.67 -18.44
N VAL A 228 -12.75 -7.76 -17.11
CA VAL A 228 -13.88 -8.37 -16.39
C VAL A 228 -14.46 -7.39 -15.39
N ARG A 229 -15.80 -7.36 -15.32
CA ARG A 229 -16.56 -6.68 -14.27
C ARG A 229 -16.97 -7.66 -13.18
N PHE A 230 -16.81 -7.27 -11.93
CA PHE A 230 -17.10 -8.13 -10.79
C PHE A 230 -17.50 -7.32 -9.55
N PRO A 231 -18.28 -7.93 -8.63
CA PRO A 231 -18.58 -7.33 -7.34
C PRO A 231 -17.40 -7.53 -6.39
N ALA A 232 -17.01 -6.47 -5.69
CA ALA A 232 -15.99 -6.52 -4.65
C ALA A 232 -16.56 -6.03 -3.31
N LYS A 233 -16.11 -6.67 -2.24
CA LYS A 233 -16.37 -6.23 -0.87
C LYS A 233 -15.28 -5.28 -0.39
N ALA A 234 -15.68 -4.23 0.32
CA ALA A 234 -14.80 -3.20 0.84
C ALA A 234 -13.65 -3.78 1.69
N GLY A 235 -12.56 -3.03 1.75
CA GLY A 235 -11.35 -3.36 2.50
C GLY A 235 -10.20 -3.87 1.63
N GLN A 236 -9.12 -4.27 2.30
CA GLN A 236 -7.94 -4.83 1.65
C GLN A 236 -8.24 -6.22 1.10
N ARG A 237 -8.00 -6.41 -0.20
CA ARG A 237 -8.21 -7.67 -0.93
C ARG A 237 -6.99 -7.97 -1.79
N THR A 238 -6.83 -9.23 -2.17
CA THR A 238 -5.76 -9.64 -3.08
C THR A 238 -6.33 -9.95 -4.46
N VAL A 239 -5.88 -9.21 -5.46
CA VAL A 239 -6.17 -9.45 -6.88
C VAL A 239 -4.97 -10.18 -7.48
N GLY A 240 -5.19 -11.41 -7.94
CA GLY A 240 -4.19 -12.20 -8.63
C GLY A 240 -4.51 -12.28 -10.12
N VAL A 241 -3.57 -11.87 -10.97
CA VAL A 241 -3.66 -12.07 -12.42
C VAL A 241 -2.47 -12.92 -12.81
N SER A 242 -2.71 -14.12 -13.36
CA SER A 242 -1.64 -15.09 -13.64
C SER A 242 -2.05 -16.08 -14.72
N PHE A 243 -1.09 -16.57 -15.49
CA PHE A 243 -1.33 -17.62 -16.46
C PHE A 243 -1.43 -18.98 -15.78
N VAL A 244 -2.22 -19.90 -16.36
CA VAL A 244 -2.23 -21.30 -15.94
C VAL A 244 -0.93 -21.95 -16.42
N ARG A 245 -0.15 -22.50 -15.48
CA ARG A 245 1.09 -23.20 -15.80
C ARG A 245 0.79 -24.42 -16.65
N ARG A 246 1.55 -24.59 -17.72
CA ARG A 246 1.65 -25.85 -18.44
C ARG A 246 3.02 -26.45 -18.15
N ALA A 247 3.06 -27.74 -17.86
CA ALA A 247 4.31 -28.47 -17.72
C ALA A 247 4.77 -28.88 -19.12
N ALA A 248 5.53 -28.00 -19.78
CA ALA A 248 6.20 -28.27 -21.04
C ALA A 248 7.64 -27.78 -20.91
N GLU A 249 8.59 -28.53 -21.47
CA GLU A 249 9.99 -28.18 -21.50
C GLU A 249 10.42 -28.04 -22.96
N LEU A 250 11.19 -27.00 -23.25
CA LEU A 250 11.76 -26.81 -24.58
C LEU A 250 12.85 -27.86 -24.81
N GLU A 251 12.68 -28.69 -25.84
CA GLU A 251 13.71 -29.62 -26.28
C GLU A 251 14.82 -28.86 -27.04
N GLY A 252 16.08 -29.25 -26.84
CA GLY A 252 17.23 -28.72 -27.60
C GLY A 252 18.36 -28.18 -26.74
N VAL A 253 19.19 -27.32 -27.34
CA VAL A 253 20.34 -26.69 -26.66
C VAL A 253 19.86 -25.44 -25.94
N LEU A 254 20.03 -25.40 -24.62
CA LEU A 254 19.75 -24.23 -23.79
C LEU A 254 20.48 -23.00 -24.35
N GLN A 255 19.71 -22.04 -24.83
CA GLN A 255 20.24 -20.77 -25.31
C GLN A 255 20.52 -19.84 -24.12
N PRO A 256 21.58 -19.01 -24.18
CA PRO A 256 21.79 -17.99 -23.18
C PRO A 256 20.62 -16.99 -23.23
N ARG A 257 20.15 -16.59 -22.05
CA ARG A 257 19.03 -15.64 -21.93
C ARG A 257 19.34 -14.34 -22.67
N ASN A 258 18.42 -13.89 -23.51
CA ASN A 258 18.51 -12.59 -24.17
C ASN A 258 18.52 -11.45 -23.11
N ARG A 259 19.41 -10.47 -23.29
CA ARG A 259 19.66 -9.35 -22.34
C ARG A 259 19.72 -8.02 -23.10
N GLY A 260 19.41 -6.94 -22.39
CA GLY A 260 19.48 -5.60 -22.95
C GLY A 260 18.48 -5.39 -24.09
N TYR A 261 18.89 -4.69 -25.14
CA TYR A 261 18.04 -4.30 -26.27
C TYR A 261 17.31 -5.50 -26.91
N GLY A 262 18.01 -6.62 -27.15
CA GLY A 262 17.44 -7.79 -27.83
C GLY A 262 16.19 -8.35 -27.13
N ARG A 263 16.11 -8.30 -25.80
CA ARG A 263 14.97 -8.82 -25.02
C ARG A 263 13.66 -8.05 -25.26
N PHE A 264 13.77 -6.77 -25.60
CA PHE A 264 12.62 -5.87 -25.76
C PHE A 264 12.18 -5.72 -27.22
N VAL A 265 12.97 -6.23 -28.14
CA VAL A 265 12.77 -6.12 -29.59
C VAL A 265 12.26 -7.44 -30.15
N ASP A 266 12.80 -8.55 -29.66
CA ASP A 266 12.40 -9.90 -30.04
C ASP A 266 10.96 -10.17 -29.59
N GLU A 267 10.13 -10.59 -30.54
CA GLU A 267 8.73 -10.99 -30.34
C GLU A 267 8.61 -12.22 -29.44
N ARG A 268 9.68 -13.02 -29.37
CA ARG A 268 9.75 -14.27 -28.60
C ARG A 268 8.46 -15.07 -28.78
N TYR A 269 8.13 -15.26 -30.05
CA TYR A 269 6.80 -15.66 -30.52
C TYR A 269 6.34 -16.97 -29.88
N ASP A 270 7.24 -17.95 -29.80
CA ASP A 270 7.01 -19.29 -29.23
C ASP A 270 7.22 -19.36 -27.70
N GLU A 271 7.57 -18.25 -27.04
CA GLU A 271 7.67 -18.21 -25.57
C GLU A 271 6.30 -18.02 -24.91
N ASP A 272 6.29 -17.95 -23.58
CA ASP A 272 5.11 -17.70 -22.77
C ASP A 272 4.75 -16.20 -22.73
N ALA A 273 3.45 -15.89 -22.84
CA ALA A 273 2.95 -14.54 -22.64
C ALA A 273 3.08 -14.12 -21.17
N ALA A 274 3.20 -12.81 -20.96
CA ALA A 274 3.46 -12.19 -19.67
C ALA A 274 2.53 -10.98 -19.43
N VAL A 275 2.28 -10.63 -18.17
CA VAL A 275 1.47 -9.45 -17.82
C VAL A 275 2.35 -8.20 -17.80
N GLU A 276 1.92 -7.14 -18.48
CA GLU A 276 2.58 -5.83 -18.44
C GLU A 276 1.97 -4.93 -17.37
N GLN A 277 0.63 -4.93 -17.32
CA GLN A 277 -0.11 -3.99 -16.53
C GLN A 277 -1.47 -4.57 -16.14
N VAL A 278 -1.89 -4.29 -14.92
CA VAL A 278 -3.25 -4.53 -14.43
C VAL A 278 -3.85 -3.21 -13.98
N ALA A 279 -5.02 -2.87 -14.51
CA ALA A 279 -5.80 -1.71 -14.11
C ALA A 279 -7.05 -2.17 -13.36
N ILE A 280 -7.26 -1.63 -12.16
CA ILE A 280 -8.46 -1.87 -11.34
C ILE A 280 -9.29 -0.59 -11.37
N GLY A 281 -10.48 -0.65 -11.97
CA GLY A 281 -11.40 0.47 -12.12
C GLY A 281 -12.61 0.37 -11.21
N GLY A 282 -13.10 1.49 -10.69
CA GLY A 282 -14.35 1.57 -9.92
C GLY A 282 -14.23 2.44 -8.66
N PRO A 283 -15.23 2.40 -7.77
CA PRO A 283 -16.51 1.71 -7.90
C PRO A 283 -17.39 2.32 -9.01
N TYR A 284 -18.08 1.48 -9.79
CA TYR A 284 -19.09 1.91 -10.77
C TYR A 284 -20.49 1.95 -10.18
N THR A 285 -20.76 1.09 -9.20
CA THR A 285 -21.95 1.11 -8.34
C THR A 285 -21.47 1.10 -6.89
N VAL A 286 -22.25 1.73 -6.00
CA VAL A 286 -21.94 1.78 -4.57
C VAL A 286 -23.10 1.13 -3.82
N GLU A 287 -22.83 -0.01 -3.18
CA GLU A 287 -23.80 -0.73 -2.35
C GLU A 287 -23.78 -0.24 -0.90
N GLY A 288 -22.62 0.22 -0.43
CA GLY A 288 -22.44 0.77 0.90
C GLY A 288 -20.99 0.74 1.38
N PRO A 289 -20.70 1.26 2.56
CA PRO A 289 -19.32 1.36 3.07
C PRO A 289 -18.68 0.01 3.45
N GLY A 290 -19.47 -1.09 3.44
CA GLY A 290 -19.03 -2.43 3.77
C GLY A 290 -18.65 -2.63 5.25
N ASP A 291 -18.20 -3.84 5.56
CA ASP A 291 -17.68 -4.23 6.87
C ASP A 291 -16.17 -4.48 6.76
N THR A 292 -15.39 -3.43 7.06
CA THR A 292 -13.92 -3.44 6.95
C THR A 292 -13.25 -3.52 8.33
N PRO A 293 -12.02 -4.05 8.42
CA PRO A 293 -11.24 -3.98 9.66
C PRO A 293 -11.15 -2.55 10.22
N SER A 294 -10.97 -1.56 9.34
CA SER A 294 -10.94 -0.16 9.71
C SER A 294 -12.23 0.33 10.36
N ARG A 295 -13.38 0.02 9.77
CA ARG A 295 -14.68 0.41 10.33
C ARG A 295 -14.96 -0.27 11.67
N ARG A 296 -14.49 -1.51 11.86
CA ARG A 296 -14.60 -2.20 13.16
C ARG A 296 -13.72 -1.54 14.23
N GLU A 297 -12.55 -1.04 13.85
CA GLU A 297 -11.63 -0.38 14.76
C GLU A 297 -12.11 1.04 15.14
N ILE A 298 -12.67 1.79 14.19
CA ILE A 298 -13.12 3.18 14.41
C ILE A 298 -14.47 3.23 15.13
N PHE A 299 -15.47 2.49 14.64
CA PHE A 299 -16.86 2.64 15.09
C PHE A 299 -17.17 1.77 16.31
N ALA A 300 -16.71 2.20 17.49
CA ALA A 300 -17.02 1.58 18.79
C ALA A 300 -18.53 1.60 19.14
N CYS A 301 -19.29 2.50 18.52
CA CYS A 301 -20.75 2.52 18.54
C CYS A 301 -21.27 3.00 17.17
N ARG A 302 -22.53 2.71 16.89
CA ARG A 302 -23.26 3.33 15.77
C ARG A 302 -24.63 3.77 16.26
N PRO A 303 -25.02 5.04 16.03
CA PRO A 303 -26.38 5.49 16.31
C PRO A 303 -27.37 4.77 15.40
N ALA A 304 -28.58 4.55 15.89
CA ALA A 304 -29.67 4.04 15.07
C ALA A 304 -30.01 5.05 13.95
N ALA A 305 -30.58 4.56 12.85
CA ALA A 305 -31.08 5.44 11.80
C ALA A 305 -32.14 6.40 12.37
N GLY A 306 -31.89 7.71 12.29
CA GLY A 306 -32.79 8.74 12.85
C GLY A 306 -32.63 8.97 14.36
N ALA A 307 -31.54 8.52 14.98
CA ALA A 307 -31.22 8.83 16.37
C ALA A 307 -31.22 10.34 16.65
N ALA A 308 -31.47 10.72 17.90
CA ALA A 308 -31.42 12.11 18.32
C ALA A 308 -29.99 12.67 18.18
N ALA A 309 -29.88 13.97 17.90
CA ALA A 309 -28.58 14.63 17.73
C ALA A 309 -27.65 14.44 18.93
N ASP A 310 -28.21 14.43 20.14
CA ASP A 310 -27.44 14.22 21.38
C ASP A 310 -26.87 12.79 21.47
N GLU A 311 -27.61 11.78 20.97
CA GLU A 311 -27.14 10.39 20.91
C GLU A 311 -26.04 10.22 19.87
N GLU A 312 -26.20 10.82 18.69
CA GLU A 312 -25.15 10.85 17.67
C GLU A 312 -23.87 11.50 18.22
N GLN A 313 -24.01 12.66 18.88
CA GLN A 313 -22.87 13.40 19.44
C GLN A 313 -22.19 12.62 20.59
N ALA A 314 -22.95 11.96 21.46
CA ALA A 314 -22.40 11.11 22.50
C ALA A 314 -21.63 9.91 21.93
N CYS A 315 -22.13 9.30 20.85
CA CYS A 315 -21.41 8.23 20.17
C CYS A 315 -20.13 8.73 19.49
N ALA A 316 -20.20 9.86 18.78
CA ALA A 316 -19.03 10.51 18.18
C ALA A 316 -17.95 10.85 19.21
N GLY A 317 -18.33 11.39 20.38
CA GLY A 317 -17.40 11.70 21.46
C GLY A 317 -16.65 10.47 21.98
N ARG A 318 -17.33 9.31 22.07
CA ARG A 318 -16.70 8.04 22.47
C ARG A 318 -15.70 7.53 21.43
N ILE A 319 -16.05 7.64 20.15
CA ILE A 319 -15.18 7.26 19.02
C ILE A 319 -13.92 8.15 19.03
N LEU A 320 -14.11 9.47 19.00
CA LEU A 320 -13.03 10.44 18.92
C LEU A 320 -12.15 10.43 20.18
N GLY A 321 -12.73 10.29 21.36
CA GLY A 321 -11.97 10.15 22.61
C GLY A 321 -11.16 8.85 22.68
N THR A 322 -11.59 7.77 22.01
CA THR A 322 -10.81 6.52 21.94
C THR A 322 -9.65 6.67 20.96
N LEU A 323 -9.89 7.25 19.79
CA LEU A 323 -8.86 7.48 18.79
C LEU A 323 -7.83 8.51 19.25
N ALA A 324 -8.27 9.62 19.87
CA ALA A 324 -7.38 10.64 20.43
C ALA A 324 -6.43 10.04 21.46
N ARG A 325 -6.90 9.15 22.35
CA ARG A 325 -6.04 8.50 23.36
C ARG A 325 -4.95 7.62 22.75
N ARG A 326 -5.18 7.07 21.56
CA ARG A 326 -4.19 6.25 20.83
C ARG A 326 -3.27 7.11 19.96
N ALA A 327 -3.81 8.17 19.36
CA ALA A 327 -3.09 9.04 18.44
C ALA A 327 -2.20 10.06 19.16
N TYR A 328 -2.69 10.63 20.27
CA TYR A 328 -1.99 11.71 20.96
C TYR A 328 -0.95 11.09 21.89
N ARG A 329 0.31 11.50 21.73
CA ARG A 329 1.43 11.08 22.59
C ARG A 329 1.43 11.79 23.96
N ARG A 330 0.25 12.17 24.47
CA ARG A 330 0.01 12.82 25.75
C ARG A 330 -1.37 12.45 26.30
N PRO A 331 -1.64 12.64 27.60
CA PRO A 331 -2.99 12.55 28.14
C PRO A 331 -3.96 13.46 27.37
N VAL A 332 -5.13 12.91 27.06
CA VAL A 332 -6.23 13.58 26.36
C VAL A 332 -7.22 14.09 27.40
N ASP A 333 -7.61 15.36 27.29
CA ASP A 333 -8.62 15.97 28.14
C ASP A 333 -9.93 16.27 27.39
N ASP A 334 -10.93 16.79 28.10
CA ASP A 334 -12.26 17.09 27.53
C ASP A 334 -12.19 18.18 26.45
N ARG A 335 -11.19 19.08 26.50
CA ARG A 335 -11.04 20.16 25.51
C ARG A 335 -10.53 19.61 24.19
N ASP A 336 -9.65 18.61 24.24
CA ASP A 336 -9.17 17.91 23.06
C ASP A 336 -10.32 17.21 22.33
N VAL A 337 -11.19 16.52 23.09
CA VAL A 337 -12.35 15.83 22.51
C VAL A 337 -13.38 16.83 21.97
N GLU A 338 -13.64 17.93 22.67
CA GLU A 338 -14.56 18.97 22.20
C GLU A 338 -14.08 19.63 20.90
N ALA A 339 -12.77 19.86 20.75
CA ALA A 339 -12.21 20.37 19.50
C ALA A 339 -12.44 19.41 18.33
N LEU A 340 -12.28 18.09 18.54
CA LEU A 340 -12.60 17.09 17.52
C LEU A 340 -14.11 17.03 17.23
N LEU A 341 -14.96 17.22 18.24
CA LEU A 341 -16.42 17.28 18.08
C LEU A 341 -16.87 18.49 17.25
N ASP A 342 -16.15 19.61 17.28
CA ASP A 342 -16.44 20.75 16.40
C ASP A 342 -16.26 20.40 14.92
N PHE A 343 -15.20 19.66 14.59
CA PHE A 343 -15.02 19.10 13.25
C PHE A 343 -16.14 18.11 12.93
N PHE A 344 -16.49 17.20 13.85
CA PHE A 344 -17.60 16.28 13.64
C PHE A 344 -18.91 17.01 13.29
N ARG A 345 -19.28 18.05 14.06
CA ARG A 345 -20.48 18.87 13.79
C ARG A 345 -20.41 19.59 12.45
N ALA A 346 -19.21 19.99 11.99
CA ALA A 346 -19.03 20.61 10.69
C ALA A 346 -19.20 19.59 9.55
N GLY A 347 -18.56 18.42 9.63
CA GLY A 347 -18.71 17.34 8.64
C GLY A 347 -20.14 16.80 8.59
N ARG A 348 -20.79 16.65 9.75
CA ARG A 348 -22.18 16.20 9.87
C ARG A 348 -23.20 17.13 9.22
N ARG A 349 -22.89 18.42 9.09
CA ARG A 349 -23.73 19.39 8.34
C ARG A 349 -23.60 19.24 6.84
N ALA A 350 -22.46 18.76 6.35
CA ALA A 350 -22.21 18.54 4.93
C ALA A 350 -22.68 17.15 4.45
N GLY A 351 -22.81 16.18 5.36
CA GLY A 351 -23.19 14.80 5.04
C GLY A 351 -23.83 14.04 6.21
N GLY A 352 -23.53 12.74 6.30
CA GLY A 352 -24.03 11.84 7.35
C GLY A 352 -23.16 11.79 8.60
N PHE A 353 -23.46 10.83 9.48
CA PHE A 353 -22.66 10.53 10.66
C PHE A 353 -21.21 10.19 10.30
N ASP A 354 -21.03 9.33 9.30
CA ASP A 354 -19.71 8.87 8.85
C ASP A 354 -18.88 10.01 8.23
N ASP A 355 -19.51 10.99 7.55
CA ASP A 355 -18.85 12.20 7.06
C ASP A 355 -18.39 13.10 8.21
N GLY A 356 -19.19 13.19 9.28
CA GLY A 356 -18.80 13.87 10.52
C GLY A 356 -17.57 13.22 11.14
N VAL A 357 -17.59 11.90 11.32
CA VAL A 357 -16.45 11.16 11.89
C VAL A 357 -15.22 11.33 10.98
N GLN A 358 -15.39 11.21 9.66
CA GLN A 358 -14.29 11.40 8.70
C GLN A 358 -13.65 12.78 8.80
N PHE A 359 -14.42 13.84 8.98
CA PHE A 359 -13.89 15.20 9.01
C PHE A 359 -13.11 15.50 10.31
N ALA A 360 -13.41 14.77 11.39
CA ALA A 360 -12.69 14.85 12.66
C ALA A 360 -11.43 13.97 12.72
N LEU A 361 -11.26 13.04 11.76
CA LEU A 361 -10.08 12.20 11.56
C LEU A 361 -9.09 12.84 10.58
#